data_AF-A0A524H7I5-F1
#
_entry.id   AF-A0A524H7I5-F1
#
_cell.length_a   1.000
_cell.length_b   1.000
_cell.length_c   1.000
_cell.angle_alpha   90.00
_cell.angle_beta   90.00
_cell.angle_gamma   90.00
#
_symmetry.space_group_name_H-M   'P 1'
#
loop_
_entity.id
_entity.type
_entity.pdbx_description
1 polymer ?
#
loop_
_entity_poly.entity_id
_entity_poly.type
_entity_poly.pdbx_seq_one_letter_code
_entity_poly.pdbx_strand_id
1 'polypeptide(L)' 'MAVKSGAHCKFELKYHFVWCPKYRKLALKGNYGRYLCKLIYEVAERYD' A
#
# COMPACT_ATOMS: atom_id res chain seq x y z
N MET A 1 -5.48 -14.73 6.69
CA MET A 1 -4.18 -14.15 7.09
C MET A 1 -3.42 -15.24 7.83
N ALA A 2 -2.19 -15.52 7.42
CA ALA A 2 -1.39 -16.64 7.93
C ALA A 2 -0.01 -16.13 8.38
N VAL A 3 0.53 -16.76 9.42
CA VAL A 3 1.88 -16.48 9.92
C VAL A 3 2.90 -16.87 8.85
N LYS A 4 3.68 -15.89 8.35
CA LYS A 4 4.78 -16.11 7.40
C LYS A 4 6.04 -16.58 8.16
N SER A 5 6.97 -17.21 7.44
CA SER A 5 8.20 -17.77 8.00
C SER A 5 9.41 -17.29 7.22
N GLY A 6 10.44 -16.81 7.93
CA GLY A 6 11.78 -16.58 7.37
C GLY A 6 12.74 -17.68 7.79
N ALA A 7 14.02 -17.54 7.40
CA ALA A 7 15.07 -18.52 7.73
C ALA A 7 15.20 -18.82 9.23
N HIS A 8 14.97 -17.82 10.09
CA HIS A 8 15.12 -17.95 11.55
C HIS A 8 13.98 -17.27 12.33
N CYS A 9 12.83 -17.00 11.72
CA CYS A 9 11.71 -16.32 12.39
C CYS A 9 10.34 -16.72 11.85
N LYS A 10 9.31 -16.51 12.67
CA LYS A 10 7.89 -16.56 12.31
C LYS A 10 7.31 -15.18 12.55
N PHE A 11 6.54 -14.64 11.61
CA PHE A 11 6.04 -13.28 11.69
C PHE A 11 4.68 -13.10 11.05
N GLU A 12 3.92 -12.17 11.59
CA GLU A 12 2.70 -11.63 10.99
C GLU A 12 2.76 -10.11 11.17
N LEU A 13 3.16 -9.40 10.11
CA LEU A 13 3.39 -7.96 10.14
C LEU A 13 2.28 -7.24 9.38
N LYS A 14 1.57 -6.33 10.06
CA LYS A 14 0.49 -5.52 9.51
C LYS A 14 0.70 -4.07 9.90
N TYR A 15 0.56 -3.17 8.93
CA TYR A 15 0.85 -1.75 9.12
C TYR A 15 -0.29 -0.89 8.57
N HIS A 16 -0.55 0.23 9.24
CA HIS A 16 -1.44 1.28 8.74
C HIS A 16 -0.60 2.43 8.19
N PHE A 17 -0.57 2.58 6.87
CA PHE A 17 0.04 3.72 6.20
C PHE A 17 -1.02 4.72 5.78
N VAL A 18 -0.84 5.98 6.19
CA VAL A 18 -1.73 7.10 5.83
C VAL A 18 -0.86 8.26 5.35
N TRP A 19 -1.23 8.86 4.22
CA TRP A 19 -0.56 10.04 3.68
C TRP A 19 -1.59 11.00 3.05
N CYS A 20 -1.14 12.20 2.67
CA CYS A 20 -1.97 13.16 1.96
C CYS A 20 -1.20 13.81 0.80
N PRO A 21 -1.91 14.31 -0.24
CA PRO A 21 -1.30 15.10 -1.29
C PRO A 21 -0.65 16.37 -0.76
N LYS A 22 0.37 16.88 -1.46
CA LYS A 22 1.00 18.17 -1.12
C LYS A 22 -0.07 19.27 -1.03
N TYR A 23 0.01 20.07 0.04
CA TYR A 23 -0.96 21.12 0.40
C TYR A 23 -2.39 20.62 0.70
N ARG A 24 -2.58 19.33 1.01
CA ARG A 24 -3.89 18.69 1.23
C ARG A 24 -4.92 18.97 0.13
N LYS A 25 -4.45 19.15 -1.11
CA LYS A 25 -5.36 19.34 -2.25
C LYS A 25 -6.26 18.11 -2.41
N LEU A 26 -7.54 18.34 -2.72
CA LEU A 26 -8.52 17.29 -3.04
C LEU A 26 -8.30 16.74 -4.48
N ALA A 27 -7.07 16.32 -4.76
CA ALA A 27 -6.63 15.84 -6.06
C ALA A 27 -6.94 14.35 -6.30
N LEU A 28 -7.08 13.57 -5.23
CA LEU A 28 -7.31 12.12 -5.29
C LEU A 28 -8.80 11.79 -5.51
N LYS A 29 -9.34 12.21 -6.65
CA LYS A 29 -10.72 11.98 -7.05
C LYS A 29 -10.84 11.58 -8.51
N GLY A 30 -11.96 10.99 -8.90
CA GLY A 30 -12.24 10.59 -10.28
C GLY A 30 -11.17 9.64 -10.84
N ASN A 31 -10.71 9.91 -12.07
CA ASN A 31 -9.73 9.07 -12.77
C ASN A 31 -8.37 9.01 -12.04
N TYR A 32 -7.91 10.12 -11.47
CA TYR A 32 -6.63 10.17 -10.75
C TYR A 32 -6.62 9.24 -9.52
N GLY A 33 -7.71 9.26 -8.74
CA GLY A 33 -7.86 8.37 -7.59
C GLY A 33 -7.89 6.90 -8.00
N ARG A 34 -8.67 6.56 -9.03
CA ARG A 34 -8.74 5.18 -9.56
C ARG A 34 -7.39 4.66 -10.05
N TYR A 35 -6.66 5.47 -10.81
CA TYR A 35 -5.34 5.11 -11.31
C TYR A 35 -4.33 4.96 -10.17
N LEU A 36 -4.33 5.87 -9.19
CA LEU A 36 -3.47 5.76 -8.01
C LEU A 36 -3.73 4.46 -7.24
N CYS A 37 -5.00 4.07 -7.04
CA CYS A 37 -5.32 2.79 -6.40
C CYS A 37 -4.69 1.62 -7.16
N LYS A 38 -4.83 1.58 -8.50
CA LYS A 38 -4.21 0.55 -9.34
C LYS A 38 -2.68 0.52 -9.16
N LEU A 39 -2.05 1.69 -9.22
CA LEU A 39 -0.60 1.83 -9.08
C LEU A 39 -0.09 1.32 -7.72
N ILE A 40 -0.82 1.56 -6.64
CA ILE A 40 -0.45 1.06 -5.30
C ILE A 40 -0.42 -0.47 -5.29
N TYR A 41 -1.41 -1.14 -5.89
CA TYR A 41 -1.43 -2.60 -5.99
C TYR A 41 -0.30 -3.13 -6.89
N GLU A 42 -0.03 -2.48 -8.02
CA GLU A 42 1.09 -2.85 -8.91
C GLU A 42 2.45 -2.72 -8.19
N VAL A 43 2.64 -1.67 -7.39
CA VAL A 43 3.86 -1.50 -6.58
C VAL A 43 3.92 -2.58 -5.49
N ALA A 44 2.82 -2.85 -4.79
CA ALA A 44 2.80 -3.89 -3.76
C ALA A 44 3.15 -5.26 -4.33
N GLU A 45 2.62 -5.62 -5.51
CA GLU A 45 2.92 -6.90 -6.18
C GLU A 45 4.39 -7.00 -6.61
N ARG A 46 5.02 -5.89 -7.00
CA ARG A 46 6.45 -5.86 -7.38
C ARG A 46 7.39 -6.13 -6.21
N TYR A 47 6.97 -5.79 -4.98
CA TYR A 47 7.82 -5.79 -3.79
C TYR A 47 7.40 -6.81 -2.71
N ASP A 48 6.39 -7.65 -2.96
CA ASP A 48 6.08 -8.83 -2.12
C ASP A 48 7.06 -9.98 -2.42
#